data_AF-A0AAE3SEG2-F1
#
_entry.id   AF-A0AAE3SEG2-F1
#
_cell.length_a   1.000
_cell.length_b   1.000
_cell.length_c   1.000
_cell.angle_alpha   90.00
_cell.angle_beta   90.00
_cell.angle_gamma   90.00
#
_symmetry.space_group_name_H-M   'P 1'
#
loop_
_entity.id
_entity.type
_entity.pdbx_description
1 polymer ?
#
loop_
_entity_poly.entity_id
_entity_poly.type
_entity_poly.pdbx_seq_one_letter_code
_entity_poly.pdbx_strand_id
1 'polypeptide(L)'
;MNKKEDNFIEESLISDTHLTLRRNLGIIGIALAPLLICLNHFQILPSISHYYYSESNVLFIGLLFAYGLYLFSYRGYKKDKTKLDFINDNWVTNFAGILIIIVAFIPTKADLQLINTYHLFNPPRGHNNNILNTIHLICATGFFLIMAYLSYFRFTRTDNLHESEKERITKKKRNRMYRICAIMVLISLLFILVFEFMITPPFSQCIVLIGEAVALFFFGLAWLVKSKSLAIIKL
;
A
#
# COMPACT_ATOMS: atom_id res chain seq x y z
N MET A 1 26.59 7.44 -33.76
CA MET A 1 25.62 6.86 -32.81
C MET A 1 24.23 7.02 -33.42
N ASN A 2 23.47 5.93 -33.50
CA ASN A 2 22.22 5.86 -34.26
C ASN A 2 21.04 6.23 -33.35
N LYS A 3 20.27 7.27 -33.71
CA LYS A 3 19.08 7.75 -32.95
C LYS A 3 18.09 6.64 -32.55
N LYS A 4 18.08 5.53 -33.30
CA LYS A 4 17.26 4.34 -33.01
C LYS A 4 17.78 3.51 -31.83
N GLU A 5 19.10 3.41 -31.66
CA GLU A 5 19.73 2.74 -30.52
C GLU A 5 19.53 3.57 -29.24
N ASP A 6 19.71 4.90 -29.32
CA ASP A 6 19.49 5.80 -28.18
C ASP A 6 18.05 5.72 -27.66
N ASN A 7 17.05 5.74 -28.56
CA ASN A 7 15.64 5.58 -28.20
C ASN A 7 15.34 4.21 -27.57
N PHE A 8 15.99 3.14 -28.04
CA PHE A 8 15.80 1.80 -27.49
C PHE A 8 16.38 1.68 -26.08
N ILE A 9 17.57 2.25 -25.87
CA ILE A 9 18.21 2.31 -24.54
C ILE A 9 17.32 3.10 -23.58
N GLU A 10 16.83 4.27 -23.99
CA GLU A 10 15.95 5.10 -23.17
C GLU A 10 14.65 4.35 -22.77
N GLU A 11 14.00 3.67 -23.71
CA GLU A 11 12.78 2.91 -23.43
C GLU A 11 13.04 1.72 -22.48
N SER A 12 14.19 1.06 -22.61
CA SER A 12 14.61 -0.03 -21.71
C SER A 12 14.86 0.45 -20.28
N LEU A 13 15.57 1.57 -20.12
CA LEU A 13 15.87 2.19 -18.82
C LEU A 13 14.59 2.65 -18.11
N ILE A 14 13.65 3.24 -18.87
CA ILE A 14 12.33 3.64 -18.35
C ILE A 14 11.56 2.41 -17.85
N SER A 15 11.55 1.33 -18.61
CA SER A 15 10.90 0.07 -18.21
C SER A 15 11.47 -0.48 -16.91
N ASP A 16 12.79 -0.59 -16.79
CA ASP A 16 13.46 -1.16 -15.60
C ASP A 16 13.24 -0.31 -14.35
N THR A 17 13.24 1.02 -14.51
CA THR A 17 12.92 1.96 -13.44
C THR A 17 11.49 1.73 -12.92
N HIS A 18 10.51 1.57 -13.81
CA HIS A 18 9.12 1.28 -13.42
C HIS A 18 8.95 -0.06 -12.71
N LEU A 19 9.69 -1.10 -13.12
CA LEU A 19 9.67 -2.41 -12.48
C LEU A 19 10.27 -2.34 -11.07
N THR A 20 11.40 -1.66 -10.92
CA THR A 20 12.07 -1.45 -9.62
C THR A 20 11.17 -0.70 -8.64
N LEU A 21 10.50 0.36 -9.11
CA LEU A 21 9.56 1.13 -8.30
C LEU A 21 8.40 0.25 -7.76
N ARG A 22 7.79 -0.54 -8.64
CA ARG A 22 6.70 -1.47 -8.28
C ARG A 22 7.17 -2.54 -7.29
N ARG A 23 8.39 -3.03 -7.47
CA ARG A 23 9.01 -4.02 -6.57
C ARG A 23 9.19 -3.42 -5.18
N ASN A 24 9.73 -2.21 -5.08
CA ASN A 24 9.95 -1.55 -3.79
C ASN A 24 8.62 -1.27 -3.07
N LEU A 25 7.59 -0.80 -3.79
CA LEU A 25 6.24 -0.64 -3.25
C LEU A 25 5.69 -1.96 -2.69
N GLY A 26 5.94 -3.08 -3.37
CA GLY A 26 5.53 -4.39 -2.89
C GLY A 26 6.30 -4.89 -1.66
N ILE A 27 7.63 -4.72 -1.67
CA ILE A 27 8.51 -5.12 -0.55
C ILE A 27 8.15 -4.36 0.71
N ILE A 28 8.01 -3.03 0.63
CA ILE A 28 7.67 -2.22 1.80
C ILE A 28 6.34 -2.69 2.39
N GLY A 29 5.36 -3.06 1.56
CA GLY A 29 4.01 -3.39 2.04
C GLY A 29 3.97 -4.67 2.83
N ILE A 30 4.69 -5.68 2.35
CA ILE A 30 4.82 -6.95 3.05
C ILE A 30 5.72 -6.80 4.29
N ALA A 31 6.79 -6.01 4.19
CA ALA A 31 7.78 -5.88 5.25
C ALA A 31 7.37 -4.92 6.39
N LEU A 32 6.45 -3.97 6.15
CA LEU A 32 6.12 -2.91 7.09
C LEU A 32 5.73 -3.47 8.47
N ALA A 33 4.66 -4.27 8.55
CA ALA A 33 4.19 -4.83 9.81
C ALA A 33 5.25 -5.66 10.57
N PRO A 34 5.93 -6.66 9.96
CA PRO A 34 6.92 -7.46 10.68
C PRO A 34 8.15 -6.63 11.10
N LEU A 35 8.58 -5.65 10.31
CA LEU A 35 9.70 -4.79 10.69
C LEU A 35 9.35 -3.89 11.88
N LEU A 36 8.14 -3.33 11.92
CA LEU A 36 7.68 -2.52 13.04
C LEU A 36 7.64 -3.32 14.34
N ILE A 37 7.09 -4.55 14.29
CA ILE A 37 7.06 -5.46 15.44
C ILE A 37 8.47 -5.82 15.89
N CYS A 38 9.35 -6.20 14.97
CA CYS A 38 10.72 -6.63 15.27
C CYS A 38 11.55 -5.50 15.90
N LEU A 39 11.51 -4.30 15.32
CA LEU A 39 12.24 -3.14 15.85
C LEU A 39 11.64 -2.59 17.15
N ASN A 40 10.39 -2.92 17.46
CA ASN A 40 9.76 -2.59 18.72
C ASN A 40 9.85 -3.75 19.72
N HIS A 41 10.95 -4.50 19.70
CA HIS A 41 11.22 -5.61 20.63
C HIS A 41 10.10 -6.67 20.71
N PHE A 42 9.44 -6.96 19.59
CA PHE A 42 8.30 -7.87 19.48
C PHE A 42 7.05 -7.45 20.26
N GLN A 43 7.00 -6.22 20.77
CA GLN A 43 5.82 -5.68 21.42
C GLN A 43 4.78 -5.31 20.35
N ILE A 44 3.64 -5.99 20.41
CA ILE A 44 2.51 -5.85 19.49
C ILE A 44 1.61 -4.71 19.95
N LEU A 45 1.46 -3.68 19.11
CA LEU A 45 0.57 -2.54 19.39
C LEU A 45 -0.84 -2.73 18.79
N PRO A 46 -1.85 -1.98 19.27
CA PRO A 46 -3.22 -2.09 18.78
C PRO A 46 -3.43 -1.81 17.29
N SER A 47 -2.55 -1.07 16.63
CA SER A 47 -2.60 -0.89 15.18
C SER A 47 -1.22 -0.55 14.62
N ILE A 48 -1.06 -0.67 13.30
CA ILE A 48 0.15 -0.26 12.58
C ILE A 48 0.43 1.23 12.84
N SER A 49 -0.60 2.06 12.87
CA SER A 49 -0.44 3.50 13.14
C SER A 49 -0.03 3.82 14.57
N HIS A 50 -0.25 2.92 15.55
CA HIS A 50 0.22 3.14 16.92
C HIS A 50 1.75 3.05 17.05
N TYR A 51 2.46 2.45 16.09
CA TYR A 51 3.93 2.46 16.08
C TYR A 51 4.52 3.87 15.91
N TYR A 52 3.70 4.86 15.54
CA TYR A 52 4.07 6.28 15.61
C TYR A 52 4.54 6.70 17.02
N TYR A 53 4.01 6.08 18.08
CA TYR A 53 4.33 6.39 19.48
C TYR A 53 5.41 5.47 20.08
N SER A 54 6.02 4.62 19.26
CA SER A 54 6.93 3.56 19.70
C SER A 54 8.39 3.83 19.29
N GLU A 55 9.31 2.93 19.61
CA GLU A 55 10.72 3.05 19.18
C GLU A 55 10.87 2.94 17.64
N SER A 56 9.96 2.21 16.98
CA SER A 56 9.96 2.08 15.52
C SER A 56 9.29 3.24 14.77
N ASN A 57 9.02 4.37 15.46
CA ASN A 57 8.36 5.55 14.87
C ASN A 57 9.06 6.09 13.63
N VAL A 58 10.40 6.17 13.66
CA VAL A 58 11.19 6.73 12.56
C VAL A 58 11.06 5.84 11.32
N LEU A 59 11.07 4.51 11.51
CA LEU A 59 10.85 3.56 10.44
C LEU A 59 9.44 3.68 9.88
N PHE A 60 8.42 3.70 10.74
CA PHE A 60 7.02 3.85 10.32
C PHE A 60 6.83 5.08 9.44
N ILE A 61 7.17 6.26 9.96
CA ILE A 61 7.02 7.55 9.28
C ILE A 61 7.83 7.57 7.98
N GLY A 62 9.10 7.13 8.03
CA GLY A 62 9.99 7.09 6.87
C GLY A 62 9.46 6.20 5.74
N LEU A 63 8.90 5.03 6.06
CA LEU A 63 8.32 4.13 5.07
C LEU A 63 7.03 4.69 4.46
N LEU A 64 6.21 5.42 5.22
CA LEU A 64 5.04 6.10 4.67
C LEU A 64 5.42 7.22 3.69
N PHE A 65 6.46 8.01 4.02
CA PHE A 65 7.01 9.00 3.10
C PHE A 65 7.57 8.34 1.84
N ALA A 66 8.36 7.26 1.98
CA ALA A 66 8.87 6.51 0.84
C ALA A 66 7.73 5.99 -0.05
N TYR A 67 6.64 5.50 0.56
CA TYR A 67 5.44 5.12 -0.17
C TYR A 67 4.85 6.25 -1.00
N GLY A 68 4.65 7.42 -0.38
CA GLY A 68 4.09 8.59 -1.06
C GLY A 68 4.95 9.04 -2.24
N LEU A 69 6.27 9.15 -2.03
CA LEU A 69 7.22 9.54 -3.07
C LEU A 69 7.30 8.53 -4.21
N TYR A 70 7.26 7.24 -3.91
CA TYR A 70 7.22 6.20 -4.92
C TYR A 70 5.92 6.23 -5.73
N LEU A 71 4.78 6.52 -5.10
CA LEU A 71 3.51 6.65 -5.81
C LEU A 71 3.49 7.90 -6.71
N PHE A 72 4.07 9.03 -6.30
CA PHE A 72 4.22 10.19 -7.18
C PHE A 72 5.12 9.92 -8.40
N SER A 73 6.14 9.09 -8.19
CA SER A 73 7.06 8.70 -9.27
C SER A 73 6.44 7.64 -10.20
N TYR A 74 5.33 7.02 -9.80
CA TYR A 74 4.67 6.01 -10.59
C TYR A 74 3.91 6.65 -11.75
N ARG A 75 4.40 6.42 -12.97
CA ARG A 75 3.63 6.71 -14.18
C ARG A 75 2.84 5.45 -14.56
N GLY A 76 1.52 5.55 -14.55
CA GLY A 76 0.63 4.52 -15.04
C GLY A 76 0.62 4.42 -16.56
N TYR A 77 -0.29 3.60 -17.09
CA TYR A 77 -0.37 3.38 -18.53
C TYR A 77 -0.74 4.68 -19.26
N LYS A 78 -0.10 4.94 -20.41
CA LYS A 78 -0.49 6.04 -21.30
C LYS A 78 -1.94 5.80 -21.73
N LYS A 79 -2.77 6.86 -21.70
CA LYS A 79 -4.18 6.82 -22.10
C LYS A 79 -4.37 6.02 -23.39
N ASP A 80 -5.16 4.96 -23.34
CA ASP A 80 -5.69 4.35 -24.54
C ASP A 80 -6.82 5.26 -25.06
N LYS A 81 -6.60 5.90 -26.21
CA LYS A 81 -7.59 6.82 -26.81
C LYS A 81 -8.86 6.10 -27.29
N THR A 82 -8.86 4.77 -27.35
CA THR A 82 -9.96 3.98 -27.91
C THR A 82 -10.94 3.44 -26.87
N LYS A 83 -10.58 3.45 -25.58
CA LYS A 83 -11.51 3.19 -24.47
C LYS A 83 -11.86 4.50 -23.79
N LEU A 84 -13.12 4.62 -23.38
CA LEU A 84 -13.68 5.75 -22.65
C LEU A 84 -13.04 5.85 -21.24
N ASP A 85 -11.75 6.20 -21.18
CA ASP A 85 -10.93 6.24 -19.98
C ASP A 85 -10.93 7.65 -19.39
N PHE A 86 -11.96 7.94 -18.59
CA PHE A 86 -12.05 9.20 -17.87
C PHE A 86 -11.00 9.33 -16.74
N ILE A 87 -10.49 8.21 -16.22
CA ILE A 87 -9.58 8.20 -15.06
C ILE A 87 -8.14 7.97 -15.52
N ASN A 88 -7.29 8.96 -15.26
CA ASN A 88 -5.85 8.91 -15.48
C ASN A 88 -5.16 8.25 -14.28
N ASP A 89 -4.41 7.17 -14.52
CA ASP A 89 -3.67 6.42 -13.48
C ASP A 89 -2.77 7.30 -12.63
N ASN A 90 -2.17 8.32 -13.23
CA ASN A 90 -1.26 9.23 -12.53
C ASN A 90 -2.02 10.04 -11.46
N TRP A 91 -3.28 10.41 -11.72
CA TRP A 91 -4.08 11.12 -10.72
C TRP A 91 -4.43 10.22 -9.54
N VAL A 92 -4.79 8.96 -9.81
CA VAL A 92 -5.15 7.99 -8.76
C VAL A 92 -3.94 7.70 -7.85
N THR A 93 -2.77 7.47 -8.45
CA THR A 93 -1.53 7.18 -7.72
C THR A 93 -0.99 8.41 -6.99
N ASN A 94 -1.03 9.60 -7.61
CA ASN A 94 -0.69 10.84 -6.91
C ASN A 94 -1.61 11.11 -5.72
N PHE A 95 -2.92 10.91 -5.89
CA PHE A 95 -3.86 11.13 -4.81
C PHE A 95 -3.61 10.15 -3.64
N ALA A 96 -3.35 8.87 -3.92
CA ALA A 96 -2.91 7.94 -2.88
C ALA A 96 -1.59 8.36 -2.22
N GLY A 97 -0.64 8.89 -2.99
CA GLY A 97 0.61 9.45 -2.47
C GLY A 97 0.40 10.61 -1.49
N ILE A 98 -0.57 11.49 -1.78
CA ILE A 98 -0.97 12.57 -0.86
C ILE A 98 -1.58 11.98 0.42
N LEU A 99 -2.51 11.03 0.31
CA LEU A 99 -3.17 10.43 1.46
C LEU A 99 -2.16 9.80 2.43
N ILE A 100 -1.21 9.00 1.92
CA ILE A 100 -0.23 8.32 2.78
C ILE A 100 0.77 9.29 3.41
N ILE A 101 1.09 10.40 2.74
CA ILE A 101 1.90 11.48 3.32
C ILE A 101 1.14 12.20 4.43
N ILE A 102 -0.17 12.43 4.28
CA ILE A 102 -1.00 13.01 5.35
C ILE A 102 -1.00 12.08 6.58
N VAL A 103 -1.13 10.76 6.37
CA VAL A 103 -1.01 9.75 7.44
C VAL A 103 0.35 9.82 8.13
N ALA A 104 1.43 10.09 7.40
CA ALA A 104 2.77 10.26 7.97
C ALA A 104 2.91 11.55 8.81
N PHE A 105 2.20 12.62 8.46
CA PHE A 105 2.27 13.91 9.16
C PHE A 105 1.35 14.00 10.38
N ILE A 106 0.17 13.34 10.32
CA ILE A 106 -0.87 13.41 11.35
C ILE A 106 -0.95 12.04 12.01
N PRO A 107 -0.55 11.88 13.28
CA PRO A 107 -0.61 10.60 13.98
C PRO A 107 -2.04 10.09 14.20
N THR A 108 -2.18 8.79 14.47
CA THR A 108 -3.43 8.28 15.06
C THR A 108 -3.55 8.78 16.50
N LYS A 109 -4.76 8.79 17.07
CA LYS A 109 -4.98 9.14 18.48
C LYS A 109 -4.29 8.13 19.40
N ALA A 110 -3.60 8.63 20.42
CA ALA A 110 -3.19 7.84 21.58
C ALA A 110 -3.64 8.55 22.86
N ASP A 111 -4.36 7.85 23.72
CA ASP A 111 -4.73 8.35 25.04
C ASP A 111 -3.71 7.93 26.11
N LEU A 112 -3.82 8.54 27.29
CA LEU A 112 -2.88 8.31 28.39
C LEU A 112 -2.92 6.85 28.88
N GLN A 113 -4.08 6.19 28.78
CA GLN A 113 -4.22 4.79 29.17
C GLN A 113 -3.38 3.90 28.25
N LEU A 114 -3.52 4.07 26.94
CA LEU A 114 -2.76 3.33 25.93
C LEU A 114 -1.26 3.59 26.05
N ILE A 115 -0.86 4.84 26.26
CA ILE A 115 0.54 5.21 26.49
C ILE A 115 1.11 4.46 27.70
N ASN A 116 0.39 4.44 28.82
CA ASN A 116 0.84 3.76 30.03
C ASN A 116 0.83 2.24 29.90
N THR A 117 -0.17 1.65 29.24
CA THR A 117 -0.28 0.20 29.04
C THR A 117 0.84 -0.35 28.16
N TYR A 118 1.26 0.40 27.14
CA TYR A 118 2.27 -0.04 26.17
C TYR A 118 3.63 0.65 26.36
N HIS A 119 3.82 1.43 27.43
CA HIS A 119 5.06 2.19 27.70
C HIS A 119 5.52 3.03 26.49
N LEU A 120 4.57 3.69 25.84
CA LEU A 120 4.84 4.45 24.62
C LEU A 120 5.48 5.81 24.93
N PHE A 121 6.19 6.35 23.96
CA PHE A 121 6.74 7.69 24.02
C PHE A 121 5.71 8.72 23.57
N ASN A 122 5.87 9.96 24.01
CA ASN A 122 5.06 11.08 23.53
C ASN A 122 5.84 11.88 22.47
N PRO A 123 5.67 11.60 21.17
CA PRO A 123 6.38 12.31 20.11
C PRO A 123 5.86 13.75 19.99
N PRO A 124 6.62 14.69 19.38
CA PRO A 124 6.24 16.10 19.27
C PRO A 124 4.88 16.40 18.60
N ARG A 125 4.28 15.44 17.89
CA ARG A 125 2.95 15.54 17.27
C ARG A 125 1.91 14.57 17.84
N GLY A 126 2.27 13.82 18.89
CA GLY A 126 1.35 12.93 19.57
C GLY A 126 0.14 13.67 20.12
N HIS A 127 -1.05 13.09 19.99
CA HIS A 127 -2.28 13.78 20.39
C HIS A 127 -3.40 12.84 20.81
N ASN A 128 -4.30 13.39 21.62
CA ASN A 128 -5.56 12.76 21.99
C ASN A 128 -6.79 13.44 21.32
N ASN A 129 -6.60 14.05 20.13
CA ASN A 129 -7.62 14.85 19.45
C ASN A 129 -8.45 14.01 18.44
N ASN A 130 -9.77 14.03 18.58
CA ASN A 130 -10.67 13.24 17.73
C ASN A 130 -10.70 13.70 16.26
N ILE A 131 -10.58 15.01 15.99
CA ILE A 131 -10.62 15.54 14.62
C ILE A 131 -9.38 15.08 13.85
N LEU A 132 -8.20 15.24 14.44
CA LEU A 132 -6.94 14.78 13.84
C LEU A 132 -6.96 13.27 13.62
N ASN A 133 -7.50 12.51 14.57
CA ASN A 133 -7.72 11.07 14.43
C ASN A 133 -8.62 10.74 13.24
N THR A 134 -9.75 11.43 13.09
CA THR A 134 -10.67 11.22 11.96
C THR A 134 -9.98 11.51 10.63
N ILE A 135 -9.19 12.58 10.54
CA ILE A 135 -8.41 12.89 9.34
C ILE A 135 -7.43 11.76 9.04
N HIS A 136 -6.68 11.29 10.04
CA HIS A 136 -5.75 10.16 9.90
C HIS A 136 -6.47 8.92 9.35
N LEU A 137 -7.58 8.51 9.99
CA LEU A 137 -8.34 7.31 9.63
C LEU A 137 -8.95 7.40 8.23
N ILE A 138 -9.50 8.56 7.84
CA ILE A 138 -10.03 8.79 6.49
C ILE A 138 -8.91 8.67 5.46
N CYS A 139 -7.74 9.25 5.72
CA CYS A 139 -6.61 9.20 4.79
C CYS A 139 -6.05 7.78 4.66
N ALA A 140 -5.87 7.06 5.78
CA ALA A 140 -5.39 5.68 5.79
C ALA A 140 -6.35 4.74 5.07
N THR A 141 -7.66 4.85 5.37
CA THR A 141 -8.70 4.05 4.70
C THR A 141 -8.76 4.38 3.22
N GLY A 142 -8.74 5.67 2.86
CA GLY A 142 -8.73 6.12 1.48
C GLY A 142 -7.52 5.59 0.70
N PHE A 143 -6.34 5.56 1.31
CA PHE A 143 -5.16 4.96 0.71
C PHE A 143 -5.37 3.48 0.37
N PHE A 144 -5.83 2.66 1.33
CA PHE A 144 -6.09 1.24 1.09
C PHE A 144 -7.19 1.01 0.04
N LEU A 145 -8.26 1.81 0.05
CA LEU A 145 -9.32 1.74 -0.96
C LEU A 145 -8.78 2.04 -2.37
N ILE A 146 -7.92 3.04 -2.52
CA ILE A 146 -7.28 3.32 -3.81
C ILE A 146 -6.36 2.17 -4.23
N MET A 147 -5.59 1.59 -3.30
CA MET A 147 -4.74 0.45 -3.61
C MET A 147 -5.55 -0.79 -4.05
N ALA A 148 -6.67 -1.07 -3.38
CA ALA A 148 -7.60 -2.12 -3.79
C ALA A 148 -8.19 -1.83 -5.19
N TYR A 149 -8.59 -0.58 -5.46
CA TYR A 149 -9.08 -0.14 -6.77
C TYR A 149 -8.03 -0.34 -7.88
N LEU A 150 -6.78 0.10 -7.65
CA LEU A 150 -5.68 -0.05 -8.59
C LEU A 150 -5.45 -1.53 -8.92
N SER A 151 -5.41 -2.39 -7.90
CA SER A 151 -5.23 -3.82 -8.07
C SER A 151 -6.39 -4.46 -8.84
N TYR A 152 -7.63 -4.14 -8.49
CA TYR A 152 -8.80 -4.76 -9.11
C TYR A 152 -8.98 -4.33 -10.58
N PHE A 153 -8.94 -3.03 -10.86
CA PHE A 153 -9.35 -2.46 -12.15
C PHE A 153 -8.18 -2.07 -13.05
N ARG A 154 -7.13 -1.45 -12.49
CA ARG A 154 -6.04 -0.87 -13.31
C ARG A 154 -4.99 -1.90 -13.65
N PHE A 155 -4.62 -2.78 -12.72
CA PHE A 155 -3.59 -3.78 -12.95
C PHE A 155 -4.02 -4.89 -13.92
N THR A 156 -5.33 -5.08 -14.10
CA THR A 156 -5.93 -6.11 -14.96
C THR A 156 -6.09 -5.69 -16.42
N ARG A 157 -5.76 -4.44 -16.77
CA ARG A 157 -5.90 -3.90 -18.14
C ARG A 157 -4.97 -4.57 -19.15
N THR A 158 -5.41 -4.55 -20.40
CA THR A 158 -4.75 -5.14 -21.57
C THR A 158 -4.56 -4.07 -22.63
N ASP A 159 -3.31 -3.89 -23.07
CA ASP A 159 -2.96 -2.91 -24.11
C ASP A 159 -2.55 -3.57 -25.44
N ASN A 160 -2.25 -4.88 -25.44
CA ASN A 160 -1.80 -5.60 -26.63
C ASN A 160 -2.87 -6.56 -27.14
N LEU A 161 -3.28 -6.38 -28.41
CA LEU A 161 -4.24 -7.25 -29.11
C LEU A 161 -3.60 -8.51 -29.71
N HIS A 162 -2.27 -8.55 -29.81
CA HIS A 162 -1.51 -9.69 -30.34
C HIS A 162 -0.68 -10.36 -29.24
N GLU A 163 -1.34 -11.05 -28.29
CA GLU A 163 -0.69 -11.89 -27.28
C GLU A 163 -0.75 -13.37 -27.72
N SER A 164 0.35 -14.10 -27.57
CA SER A 164 0.36 -15.56 -27.73
C SER A 164 -0.53 -16.24 -26.67
N GLU A 165 -1.01 -17.47 -26.94
CA GLU A 165 -1.88 -18.19 -25.98
C GLU A 165 -1.20 -18.39 -24.62
N LYS A 166 0.12 -18.62 -24.59
CA LYS A 166 0.91 -18.74 -23.36
C LYS A 166 0.93 -17.45 -22.54
N GLU A 167 1.07 -16.29 -23.21
CA GLU A 167 1.04 -14.98 -22.56
C GLU A 167 -0.36 -14.68 -22.00
N ARG A 168 -1.40 -15.03 -22.76
CA ARG A 168 -2.79 -14.88 -22.35
C ARG A 168 -3.13 -15.70 -21.10
N ILE A 169 -2.67 -16.94 -21.00
CA ILE A 169 -2.86 -17.80 -19.81
C ILE A 169 -2.14 -17.19 -18.59
N THR A 170 -0.87 -16.80 -18.76
CA THR A 170 -0.07 -16.20 -17.68
C THR A 170 -0.71 -14.92 -17.17
N LYS A 171 -1.26 -14.10 -18.07
CA LYS A 171 -1.97 -12.88 -17.75
C LYS A 171 -3.28 -13.13 -17.01
N LYS A 172 -4.08 -14.12 -17.42
CA LYS A 172 -5.30 -14.52 -16.70
C LYS A 172 -4.97 -14.89 -15.25
N LYS A 173 -3.89 -15.64 -15.01
CA LYS A 173 -3.43 -15.99 -13.64
C LYS A 173 -3.07 -14.73 -12.83
N ARG A 174 -2.29 -13.80 -13.40
CA ARG A 174 -1.94 -12.53 -12.75
C ARG A 174 -3.17 -11.68 -12.43
N ASN A 175 -4.11 -11.57 -13.37
CA ASN A 175 -5.34 -10.81 -13.18
C ASN A 175 -6.22 -11.39 -12.07
N ARG A 176 -6.29 -12.73 -11.97
CA ARG A 176 -6.96 -13.40 -10.86
C ARG A 176 -6.29 -13.06 -9.53
N MET A 177 -4.96 -13.09 -9.48
CA MET A 177 -4.21 -12.74 -8.26
C MET A 177 -4.48 -11.30 -7.82
N TYR A 178 -4.47 -10.33 -8.74
CA TYR A 178 -4.77 -8.93 -8.39
C TYR A 178 -6.18 -8.74 -7.82
N ARG A 179 -7.17 -9.43 -8.38
CA ARG A 179 -8.55 -9.38 -7.89
C ARG A 179 -8.68 -10.01 -6.50
N ILE A 180 -8.02 -11.15 -6.26
CA ILE A 180 -7.98 -11.77 -4.93
C ILE A 180 -7.35 -10.80 -3.93
N CYS A 181 -6.18 -10.23 -4.24
CA CYS A 181 -5.52 -9.28 -3.36
C CYS A 181 -6.41 -8.08 -3.03
N ALA A 182 -7.07 -7.49 -4.03
CA ALA A 182 -7.98 -6.37 -3.83
C ALA A 182 -9.17 -6.74 -2.94
N ILE A 183 -9.79 -7.90 -3.18
CA ILE A 183 -10.91 -8.39 -2.36
C ILE A 183 -10.45 -8.62 -0.92
N MET A 184 -9.26 -9.20 -0.70
CA MET A 184 -8.74 -9.41 0.65
C MET A 184 -8.48 -8.09 1.39
N VAL A 185 -7.96 -7.06 0.70
CA VAL A 185 -7.84 -5.71 1.30
C VAL A 185 -9.20 -5.18 1.72
N LEU A 186 -10.23 -5.28 0.86
CA LEU A 186 -11.58 -4.82 1.19
C LEU A 186 -12.22 -5.61 2.33
N ILE A 187 -12.04 -6.93 2.37
CA ILE A 187 -12.49 -7.79 3.46
C ILE A 187 -11.80 -7.38 4.76
N SER A 188 -10.49 -7.14 4.75
CA SER A 188 -9.76 -6.65 5.93
C SER A 188 -10.31 -5.33 6.46
N LEU A 189 -10.59 -4.35 5.58
CA LEU A 189 -11.17 -3.08 5.98
C LEU A 189 -12.59 -3.25 6.55
N LEU A 190 -13.41 -4.08 5.90
CA LEU A 190 -14.76 -4.39 6.39
C LEU A 190 -14.73 -5.13 7.73
N PHE A 191 -13.79 -6.06 7.89
CA PHE A 191 -13.56 -6.80 9.12
C PHE A 191 -13.20 -5.86 10.27
N ILE A 192 -12.25 -4.94 10.07
CA ILE A 192 -11.92 -3.91 11.06
C ILE A 192 -13.17 -3.10 11.44
N LEU A 193 -13.88 -2.58 10.44
CA LEU A 193 -15.06 -1.74 10.64
C LEU A 193 -16.15 -2.47 11.46
N VAL A 194 -16.53 -3.68 11.06
CA VAL A 194 -17.59 -4.44 11.74
C VAL A 194 -17.20 -4.75 13.18
N PHE A 195 -15.97 -5.18 13.41
CA PHE A 195 -15.53 -5.58 14.74
C PHE A 195 -15.32 -4.39 15.69
N GLU A 196 -14.96 -3.21 15.18
CA GLU A 196 -14.92 -1.98 15.98
C GLU A 196 -16.31 -1.59 16.51
N PHE A 197 -17.38 -1.88 15.77
CA PHE A 197 -18.76 -1.65 16.22
C PHE A 197 -19.34 -2.78 17.07
N MET A 198 -18.89 -4.02 16.89
CA MET A 198 -19.50 -5.21 17.55
C MET A 198 -18.78 -5.67 18.82
N ILE A 199 -17.49 -5.39 18.98
CA ILE A 199 -16.67 -5.92 20.09
C ILE A 199 -16.29 -4.81 21.07
N THR A 200 -16.50 -5.08 22.37
CA THR A 200 -16.03 -4.22 23.45
C THR A 200 -14.52 -4.36 23.67
N PRO A 201 -13.79 -3.29 24.05
CA PRO A 201 -12.38 -3.38 24.43
C PRO A 201 -12.20 -4.43 25.55
N PRO A 202 -11.16 -5.30 25.53
CA PRO A 202 -9.86 -5.15 24.87
C PRO A 202 -9.62 -5.99 23.61
N PHE A 203 -10.53 -6.90 23.24
CA PHE A 203 -10.32 -7.80 22.09
C PHE A 203 -10.30 -7.07 20.74
N SER A 204 -10.89 -5.86 20.67
CA SER A 204 -10.87 -5.02 19.46
C SER A 204 -9.46 -4.57 19.05
N GLN A 205 -8.50 -4.50 19.99
CA GLN A 205 -7.21 -3.88 19.74
C GLN A 205 -6.30 -4.73 18.85
N CYS A 206 -6.17 -6.05 19.08
CA CYS A 206 -5.36 -6.89 18.18
C CYS A 206 -6.02 -7.08 16.79
N ILE A 207 -7.34 -6.93 16.72
CA ILE A 207 -8.12 -7.13 15.48
C ILE A 207 -7.78 -6.06 14.44
N VAL A 208 -7.63 -4.80 14.85
CA VAL A 208 -7.25 -3.71 13.95
C VAL A 208 -5.89 -3.97 13.34
N LEU A 209 -4.87 -4.26 14.16
CA LEU A 209 -3.54 -4.60 13.69
C LEU A 209 -3.55 -5.78 12.70
N ILE A 210 -4.26 -6.87 13.01
CA ILE A 210 -4.33 -8.04 12.13
C ILE A 210 -4.97 -7.66 10.80
N GLY A 211 -6.08 -6.92 10.83
CA GLY A 211 -6.75 -6.45 9.62
C GLY A 211 -5.83 -5.59 8.75
N GLU A 212 -5.12 -4.64 9.35
CA GLU A 212 -4.17 -3.75 8.66
C GLU A 212 -2.97 -4.53 8.11
N ALA A 213 -2.40 -5.46 8.88
CA ALA A 213 -1.28 -6.30 8.44
C ALA A 213 -1.68 -7.20 7.26
N VAL A 214 -2.87 -7.79 7.29
CA VAL A 214 -3.41 -8.58 6.17
C VAL A 214 -3.66 -7.70 4.95
N ALA A 215 -4.22 -6.50 5.13
CA ALA A 215 -4.41 -5.54 4.05
C ALA A 215 -3.07 -5.16 3.41
N LEU A 216 -2.07 -4.79 4.22
CA LEU A 216 -0.71 -4.46 3.79
C LEU A 216 -0.05 -5.61 3.02
N PHE A 217 -0.18 -6.84 3.51
CA PHE A 217 0.37 -8.03 2.86
C PHE A 217 -0.22 -8.23 1.45
N PHE A 218 -1.55 -8.23 1.32
CA PHE A 218 -2.19 -8.46 0.02
C PHE A 218 -2.01 -7.30 -0.95
N PHE A 219 -2.02 -6.05 -0.46
CA PHE A 219 -1.62 -4.89 -1.25
C PHE A 219 -0.17 -5.03 -1.75
N GLY A 220 0.78 -5.33 -0.87
CA GLY A 220 2.19 -5.51 -1.24
C GLY A 220 2.38 -6.65 -2.26
N LEU A 221 1.69 -7.77 -2.06
CA LEU A 221 1.70 -8.91 -2.98
C LEU A 221 1.22 -8.52 -4.39
N ALA A 222 0.14 -7.74 -4.50
CA ALA A 222 -0.34 -7.26 -5.79
C ALA A 222 0.71 -6.44 -6.54
N TRP A 223 1.46 -5.58 -5.83
CA TRP A 223 2.54 -4.78 -6.41
C TRP A 223 3.76 -5.62 -6.80
N LEU A 224 4.12 -6.63 -6.02
CA LEU A 224 5.17 -7.59 -6.39
C LEU A 224 4.81 -8.35 -7.66
N VAL A 225 3.58 -8.88 -7.76
CA VAL A 225 3.10 -9.55 -8.98
C VAL A 225 3.12 -8.59 -10.19
N LYS A 226 2.85 -7.29 -9.97
CA LYS A 226 2.89 -6.27 -11.02
C LYS A 226 4.32 -5.91 -11.46
N SER A 227 5.30 -6.02 -10.57
CA SER A 227 6.72 -5.73 -10.83
C SER A 227 7.43 -6.74 -11.75
N LYS A 228 6.76 -7.81 -12.20
CA LYS A 228 7.33 -8.97 -12.90
C LYS A 228 8.41 -9.73 -12.09
N SER A 229 8.65 -9.42 -10.80
CA SER A 229 9.67 -10.15 -10.01
C SER A 229 9.37 -11.65 -9.86
N LEU A 230 8.09 -12.04 -9.88
CA LEU A 230 7.66 -13.45 -9.88
C LEU A 230 7.87 -14.18 -11.21
N ALA A 231 8.24 -13.50 -12.30
CA ALA A 231 8.66 -14.19 -13.52
C ALA A 231 10.11 -14.70 -13.43
N ILE A 232 10.90 -14.16 -12.49
CA ILE A 232 12.27 -14.61 -12.21
C ILE A 232 12.25 -15.79 -11.25
N ILE A 233 11.28 -15.84 -10.33
CA ILE A 233 11.05 -17.00 -9.45
C ILE A 233 10.14 -17.96 -10.21
N LYS A 234 10.72 -18.87 -10.99
CA LYS A 234 10.01 -20.05 -11.51
C LYS A 234 9.51 -20.86 -10.30
N LEU A 235 8.25 -20.66 -9.93
CA LEU A 235 7.47 -21.59 -9.10
C LEU A 235 6.96 -22.71 -9.99
#